data_AF-A0A1G9X0U8-F1
#
_entry.id   AF-A0A1G9X0U8-F1
#
_cell.length_a   1.000
_cell.length_b   1.000
_cell.length_c   1.000
_cell.angle_alpha   90.00
_cell.angle_beta   90.00
_cell.angle_gamma   90.00
#
_symmetry.space_group_name_H-M   'P 1'
#
loop_
_entity.id
_entity.type
_entity.pdbx_description
1 polymer ?
#
loop_
_entity_poly.entity_id
_entity_poly.type
_entity_poly.pdbx_seq_one_letter_code
_entity_poly.pdbx_strand_id
1 'polypeptide(L)'
;MRSIAQPGAPVTERIQWVEARGRAFSFTLEAGLPLLEAARRGFAEAGFAGGVLSMGAGALGPLAYVMPALSKTGANAAFYSDTFRPAGITRLKCAAMTLGQRDGAPFFHCHGLWTETGGVLHGGHILPEESFVAEPFKVDAFGIDGAMFTAEPDSETNFKLFGPVSWATTNSNSESRAFALRLRPNQDFAAALENFCRQRGIFHARLHGGVGSTIGAHFTDGRRIVPFATELAIRSGEIAPNADGKLEATLEVALVDYLGGIAEGCLMRGDNPVLMTMELVLEVL
;
A
#
# COMPACT_ATOMS: atom_id res chain seq x y z
N MET A 1 20.99 -1.60 9.00
CA MET A 1 19.56 -1.84 8.69
C MET A 1 19.24 -3.30 8.98
N ARG A 2 18.04 -3.57 9.51
CA ARG A 2 17.54 -4.93 9.77
C ARG A 2 17.32 -5.69 8.46
N SER A 3 17.40 -7.02 8.48
CA SER A 3 17.06 -7.86 7.33
C SER A 3 16.44 -9.18 7.76
N ILE A 4 15.65 -9.79 6.88
CA ILE A 4 15.02 -11.09 7.05
C ILE A 4 15.37 -11.96 5.85
N ALA A 5 15.77 -13.21 6.11
CA ALA A 5 16.01 -14.17 5.05
C ALA A 5 14.69 -14.54 4.38
N GLN A 6 14.56 -14.20 3.10
CA GLN A 6 13.45 -14.63 2.26
C GLN A 6 13.72 -16.05 1.73
N PRO A 7 12.68 -16.85 1.45
CA PRO A 7 12.85 -18.25 1.04
C PRO A 7 13.58 -18.41 -0.30
N GLY A 8 13.41 -17.44 -1.20
CA GLY A 8 14.09 -17.41 -2.49
C GLY A 8 15.31 -16.49 -2.53
N ALA A 9 16.10 -16.65 -3.59
CA ALA A 9 17.24 -15.76 -3.83
C ALA A 9 16.76 -14.32 -4.11
N PRO A 10 17.46 -13.30 -3.61
CA PRO A 10 17.14 -11.91 -3.92
C PRO A 10 17.16 -11.64 -5.42
N VAL A 11 16.10 -11.02 -5.94
CA VAL A 11 16.06 -10.53 -7.32
C VAL A 11 17.00 -9.31 -7.46
N THR A 12 17.82 -9.27 -8.51
CA THR A 12 18.80 -8.18 -8.72
C THR A 12 18.16 -6.80 -8.78
N GLU A 13 17.08 -6.65 -9.57
CA GLU A 13 16.32 -5.39 -9.62
C GLU A 13 15.49 -5.24 -8.35
N ARG A 14 15.88 -4.31 -7.47
CA ARG A 14 15.22 -4.10 -6.17
C ARG A 14 13.95 -3.25 -6.24
N ILE A 15 13.81 -2.42 -7.27
CA ILE A 15 12.62 -1.60 -7.51
C ILE A 15 12.07 -2.00 -8.87
N GLN A 16 10.93 -2.67 -8.89
CA GLN A 16 10.18 -2.87 -10.14
C GLN A 16 9.35 -1.62 -10.39
N TRP A 17 9.34 -1.11 -11.62
CA TRP A 17 8.66 0.14 -11.93
C TRP A 17 8.18 0.22 -13.37
N VAL A 18 7.14 1.02 -13.59
CA VAL A 18 6.65 1.40 -14.92
C VAL A 18 6.36 2.89 -14.90
N GLU A 19 6.91 3.62 -15.87
CA GLU A 19 6.55 5.03 -16.08
C GLU A 19 5.15 5.11 -16.69
N ALA A 20 4.33 6.00 -16.13
CA ALA A 20 2.93 6.16 -16.46
C ALA A 20 2.57 7.65 -16.48
N ARG A 21 1.32 7.93 -16.87
CA ARG A 21 0.68 9.21 -16.58
C ARG A 21 -0.43 9.01 -15.57
N GLY A 22 -0.83 10.07 -14.89
CA GLY A 22 -1.94 9.98 -13.96
C GLY A 22 -2.51 11.32 -13.55
N ARG A 23 -3.52 11.28 -12.69
CA ARG A 23 -4.06 12.46 -12.02
C ARG A 23 -4.72 12.08 -10.70
N ALA A 24 -4.73 13.02 -9.78
CA ALA A 24 -5.53 12.92 -8.57
C ALA A 24 -7.01 13.21 -8.85
N PHE A 25 -7.89 12.55 -8.10
CA PHE A 25 -9.32 12.82 -8.06
C PHE A 25 -9.92 12.33 -6.75
N SER A 26 -11.17 12.68 -6.48
CA SER A 26 -11.92 12.12 -5.36
C SER A 26 -13.27 11.60 -5.84
N PHE A 27 -13.80 10.61 -5.14
CA PHE A 27 -15.13 10.07 -5.40
C PHE A 27 -15.74 9.48 -4.12
N THR A 28 -17.03 9.13 -4.19
CA THR A 28 -17.73 8.46 -3.08
C THR A 28 -17.77 6.96 -3.33
N LEU A 29 -17.37 6.18 -2.34
CA LEU A 29 -17.68 4.76 -2.31
C LEU A 29 -19.13 4.59 -1.87
N GLU A 30 -19.98 4.08 -2.75
CA GLU A 30 -21.42 3.95 -2.51
C GLU A 30 -21.74 2.77 -1.59
N ALA A 31 -22.71 2.97 -0.69
CA ALA A 31 -23.15 1.95 0.26
C ALA A 31 -23.81 0.74 -0.42
N GLY A 32 -23.75 -0.41 0.26
CA GLY A 32 -24.36 -1.66 -0.17
C GLY A 32 -23.59 -2.39 -1.28
N LEU A 33 -22.45 -1.86 -1.72
CA LEU A 33 -21.58 -2.50 -2.71
C LEU A 33 -20.42 -3.26 -2.05
N PRO A 34 -19.97 -4.38 -2.65
CA PRO A 34 -18.65 -4.90 -2.37
C PRO A 34 -17.61 -3.80 -2.54
N LEU A 35 -16.65 -3.71 -1.61
CA LEU A 35 -15.66 -2.64 -1.58
C LEU A 35 -14.85 -2.58 -2.89
N LEU A 36 -14.52 -3.74 -3.46
CA LEU A 36 -13.83 -3.85 -4.74
C LEU A 36 -14.65 -3.25 -5.88
N GLU A 37 -15.95 -3.52 -5.93
CA GLU A 37 -16.83 -3.01 -6.97
C GLU A 37 -17.05 -1.51 -6.83
N ALA A 38 -17.21 -1.00 -5.60
CA ALA A 38 -17.32 0.44 -5.34
C ALA A 38 -16.07 1.19 -5.82
N ALA A 39 -14.88 0.68 -5.49
CA ALA A 39 -13.62 1.26 -5.97
C ALA A 39 -13.52 1.21 -7.51
N ARG A 40 -13.79 0.04 -8.12
CA ARG A 40 -13.72 -0.13 -9.58
C ARG A 40 -14.64 0.83 -10.33
N ARG A 41 -15.85 1.07 -9.83
CA ARG A 41 -16.79 2.03 -10.43
C ARG A 41 -16.24 3.45 -10.40
N GLY A 42 -15.73 3.90 -9.27
CA GLY A 42 -15.19 5.26 -9.15
C GLY A 42 -13.94 5.50 -10.02
N PHE A 43 -13.05 4.51 -10.11
CA PHE A 43 -11.92 4.58 -11.05
C PHE A 43 -12.39 4.63 -12.50
N ALA A 44 -13.34 3.76 -12.87
CA ALA A 44 -13.87 3.70 -14.24
C ALA A 44 -14.59 4.99 -14.65
N GLU A 45 -15.38 5.58 -13.75
CA GLU A 45 -16.04 6.88 -13.98
C GLU A 45 -15.02 8.01 -14.16
N ALA A 46 -13.89 7.95 -13.47
CA ALA A 46 -12.76 8.86 -13.65
C ALA A 46 -11.90 8.56 -14.90
N GLY A 47 -12.20 7.49 -15.65
CA GLY A 47 -11.49 7.09 -16.87
C GLY A 47 -10.27 6.21 -16.65
N PHE A 48 -10.11 5.60 -15.47
CA PHE A 48 -8.96 4.77 -15.11
C PHE A 48 -9.34 3.31 -14.87
N ALA A 49 -8.44 2.41 -15.26
CA ALA A 49 -8.60 0.98 -14.99
C ALA A 49 -8.06 0.56 -13.60
N GLY A 50 -7.17 1.35 -13.02
CA GLY A 50 -6.51 1.05 -11.74
C GLY A 50 -5.69 2.24 -11.23
N GLY A 51 -5.04 2.03 -10.09
CA GLY A 51 -4.27 3.04 -9.39
C GLY A 51 -4.34 2.83 -7.88
N VAL A 52 -4.37 3.92 -7.12
CA VAL A 52 -4.32 3.88 -5.66
C VAL A 52 -5.37 4.81 -5.06
N LEU A 53 -5.88 4.48 -3.89
CA LEU A 53 -6.72 5.39 -3.10
C LEU A 53 -6.38 5.36 -1.63
N SER A 54 -6.74 6.45 -0.95
CA SER A 54 -6.66 6.63 0.48
C SER A 54 -8.06 6.86 1.04
N MET A 55 -8.36 6.18 2.14
CA MET A 55 -9.61 6.31 2.88
C MET A 55 -9.32 6.97 4.21
N GLY A 56 -10.08 8.00 4.55
CA GLY A 56 -10.10 8.59 5.89
C GLY A 56 -11.11 7.85 6.78
N ALA A 57 -12.07 8.61 7.32
CA ALA A 57 -13.20 8.04 8.02
C ALA A 57 -14.18 7.37 7.04
N GLY A 58 -14.59 6.14 7.35
CA GLY A 58 -15.50 5.36 6.52
C GLY A 58 -16.16 4.24 7.32
N ALA A 59 -17.14 3.58 6.71
CA ALA A 59 -17.89 2.50 7.35
C ALA A 59 -17.90 1.27 6.45
N LEU A 60 -17.37 0.16 6.97
CA LEU A 60 -17.37 -1.13 6.29
C LEU A 60 -18.21 -2.13 7.07
N GLY A 61 -18.96 -2.98 6.38
CA GLY A 61 -19.85 -3.96 7.00
C GLY A 61 -20.69 -4.73 5.98
N PRO A 62 -20.56 -6.07 5.91
CA PRO A 62 -19.58 -6.90 6.62
C PRO A 62 -18.13 -6.55 6.24
N LEU A 63 -17.20 -6.84 7.15
CA LEU A 63 -15.75 -6.74 6.93
C LEU A 63 -15.12 -8.12 7.13
N ALA A 64 -14.19 -8.49 6.25
CA ALA A 64 -13.29 -9.60 6.48
C ALA A 64 -11.85 -9.14 6.33
N TYR A 65 -10.98 -9.59 7.22
CA TYR A 65 -9.58 -9.18 7.20
C TYR A 65 -8.66 -10.29 7.72
N VAL A 66 -7.37 -10.14 7.44
CA VAL A 66 -6.29 -10.94 8.03
C VAL A 66 -5.26 -10.01 8.65
N MET A 67 -4.54 -10.50 9.66
CA MET A 67 -3.42 -9.79 10.28
C MET A 67 -2.09 -10.36 9.76
N PRO A 68 -0.99 -9.60 9.83
CA PRO A 68 0.33 -10.20 9.71
C PRO A 68 0.48 -11.33 10.73
N ALA A 69 1.16 -12.40 10.33
CA ALA A 69 1.38 -13.58 11.14
C ALA A 69 2.74 -14.22 10.84
N LEU A 70 3.15 -15.13 11.70
CA LEU A 70 4.32 -15.97 11.43
C LEU A 70 3.95 -17.10 10.47
N SER A 71 4.90 -17.44 9.59
CA SER A 71 4.76 -18.59 8.71
C SER A 71 4.71 -19.89 9.52
N LYS A 72 3.68 -20.72 9.29
CA LYS A 72 3.52 -22.02 9.96
C LYS A 72 4.40 -23.12 9.35
N THR A 73 4.81 -22.96 8.09
CA THR A 73 5.52 -23.99 7.31
C THR A 73 6.96 -23.60 6.96
N GLY A 74 7.33 -22.34 7.14
CA GLY A 74 8.63 -21.80 6.69
C GLY A 74 8.70 -21.58 5.17
N ALA A 75 7.63 -21.81 4.43
CA ALA A 75 7.59 -21.58 2.98
C ALA A 75 7.63 -20.08 2.60
N ASN A 76 7.40 -19.19 3.57
CA ASN A 76 7.45 -17.74 3.50
C ASN A 76 8.10 -17.23 4.79
N ALA A 77 8.69 -16.02 4.77
CA ALA A 77 9.30 -15.43 5.97
C ALA A 77 8.27 -14.93 7.01
N ALA A 78 7.08 -14.57 6.55
CA ALA A 78 5.89 -14.22 7.32
C ALA A 78 4.66 -14.62 6.49
N PHE A 79 3.48 -14.66 7.11
CA PHE A 79 2.24 -15.05 6.46
C PHE A 79 1.05 -14.23 6.96
N TYR A 80 -0.15 -14.59 6.51
CA TYR A 80 -1.39 -14.08 7.05
C TYR A 80 -1.92 -14.97 8.18
N SER A 81 -2.63 -14.35 9.11
CA SER A 81 -3.42 -15.07 10.12
C SER A 81 -4.58 -15.85 9.47
N ASP A 82 -5.34 -16.56 10.31
CA ASP A 82 -6.69 -16.97 9.91
C ASP A 82 -7.58 -15.72 9.68
N THR A 83 -8.63 -15.85 8.88
CA THR A 83 -9.53 -14.74 8.55
C THR A 83 -10.44 -14.37 9.71
N PHE A 84 -10.46 -13.08 10.04
CA PHE A 84 -11.38 -12.48 11.01
C PHE A 84 -12.61 -11.90 10.29
N ARG A 85 -13.78 -12.03 10.93
CA ARG A 85 -15.08 -11.54 10.45
C ARG A 85 -15.85 -10.89 11.60
N PRO A 86 -15.46 -9.67 12.02
CA PRO A 86 -16.12 -9.01 13.13
C PRO A 86 -17.60 -8.73 12.80
N ALA A 87 -18.45 -8.81 13.83
CA ALA A 87 -19.86 -8.51 13.69
C ALA A 87 -20.12 -6.99 13.67
N GLY A 88 -21.14 -6.59 12.91
CA GLY A 88 -21.59 -5.19 12.84
C GLY A 88 -20.78 -4.33 11.86
N ILE A 89 -20.91 -3.01 12.03
CA ILE A 89 -20.22 -2.02 11.19
C ILE A 89 -18.89 -1.66 11.83
N THR A 90 -17.84 -1.80 11.05
CA THR A 90 -16.49 -1.37 11.39
C THR A 90 -16.26 0.07 10.91
N ARG A 91 -15.67 0.91 11.77
CA ARG A 91 -15.37 2.32 11.45
C ARG A 91 -13.91 2.47 11.10
N LEU A 92 -13.63 2.80 9.84
CA LEU A 92 -12.28 3.09 9.38
C LEU A 92 -11.76 4.35 10.08
N LYS A 93 -10.53 4.26 10.59
CA LYS A 93 -9.74 5.42 10.98
C LYS A 93 -8.95 5.93 9.77
N CYS A 94 -8.30 5.01 9.06
CA CYS A 94 -7.65 5.25 7.78
C CYS A 94 -7.39 3.93 7.05
N ALA A 95 -7.32 3.97 5.72
CA ALA A 95 -6.84 2.85 4.90
C ALA A 95 -6.16 3.37 3.62
N ALA A 96 -5.32 2.53 3.02
CA ALA A 96 -4.77 2.73 1.70
C ALA A 96 -5.01 1.49 0.85
N MET A 97 -5.23 1.67 -0.44
CA MET A 97 -5.54 0.60 -1.37
C MET A 97 -4.78 0.77 -2.68
N THR A 98 -4.23 -0.33 -3.18
CA THR A 98 -3.82 -0.49 -4.58
C THR A 98 -4.91 -1.27 -5.32
N LEU A 99 -5.45 -0.69 -6.40
CA LEU A 99 -6.43 -1.33 -7.29
C LEU A 99 -5.75 -1.81 -8.57
N GLY A 100 -5.93 -3.08 -8.91
CA GLY A 100 -5.35 -3.69 -10.11
C GLY A 100 -6.03 -5.00 -10.48
N GLN A 101 -5.23 -5.98 -10.92
CA GLN A 101 -5.72 -7.29 -11.32
C GLN A 101 -5.01 -8.46 -10.63
N ARG A 102 -5.75 -9.55 -10.44
CA ARG A 102 -5.23 -10.86 -10.03
C ARG A 102 -5.93 -11.92 -10.87
N ASP A 103 -5.15 -12.81 -11.49
CA ASP A 103 -5.70 -13.91 -12.31
C ASP A 103 -6.64 -13.41 -13.44
N GLY A 104 -6.32 -12.25 -14.02
CA GLY A 104 -7.13 -11.61 -15.07
C GLY A 104 -8.43 -10.95 -14.60
N ALA A 105 -8.73 -10.97 -13.29
CA ALA A 105 -9.90 -10.33 -12.70
C ALA A 105 -9.53 -9.09 -11.87
N PRO A 106 -10.44 -8.12 -11.68
CA PRO A 106 -10.22 -7.00 -10.77
C PRO A 106 -9.90 -7.49 -9.35
N PHE A 107 -8.94 -6.84 -8.71
CA PHE A 107 -8.52 -7.17 -7.36
C PHE A 107 -7.94 -5.93 -6.68
N PHE A 108 -7.90 -5.90 -5.35
CA PHE A 108 -7.18 -4.87 -4.63
C PHE A 108 -6.28 -5.46 -3.54
N HIS A 109 -5.28 -4.69 -3.16
CA HIS A 109 -4.53 -4.87 -1.91
C HIS A 109 -4.82 -3.68 -1.01
N CYS A 110 -5.33 -3.90 0.20
CA CYS A 110 -5.77 -2.83 1.08
C CYS A 110 -5.37 -3.07 2.53
N HIS A 111 -4.70 -2.10 3.13
CA HIS A 111 -4.37 -2.09 4.55
C HIS A 111 -5.04 -0.91 5.25
N GLY A 112 -5.35 -1.05 6.52
CA GLY A 112 -5.91 0.05 7.30
C GLY A 112 -5.96 -0.21 8.79
N LEU A 113 -6.48 0.80 9.48
CA LEU A 113 -6.83 0.78 10.90
C LEU A 113 -8.32 1.11 11.05
N TRP A 114 -8.97 0.46 12.00
CA TRP A 114 -10.40 0.60 12.21
C TRP A 114 -10.83 0.23 13.63
N THR A 115 -12.02 0.65 14.03
CA THR A 115 -12.65 0.23 15.29
C THR A 115 -13.84 -0.65 15.04
N GLU A 116 -13.91 -1.78 15.75
CA GLU A 116 -15.02 -2.72 15.72
C GLU A 116 -16.12 -2.37 16.74
N THR A 117 -17.20 -3.14 16.79
CA THR A 117 -18.38 -2.92 17.65
C THR A 117 -18.07 -2.89 19.18
N GLY A 118 -16.85 -3.21 19.61
CA GLY A 118 -16.37 -3.04 20.99
C GLY A 118 -15.56 -1.77 21.27
N GLY A 119 -15.36 -0.90 20.26
CA GLY A 119 -14.53 0.31 20.37
C GLY A 119 -13.02 0.04 20.37
N VAL A 120 -12.60 -1.22 20.26
CA VAL A 120 -11.19 -1.60 20.18
C VAL A 120 -10.65 -1.26 18.79
N LEU A 121 -9.46 -0.66 18.76
CA LEU A 121 -8.73 -0.36 17.54
C LEU A 121 -8.02 -1.63 17.04
N HIS A 122 -8.23 -1.95 15.77
CA HIS A 122 -7.64 -3.05 15.04
C HIS A 122 -6.98 -2.52 13.77
N GLY A 123 -6.20 -3.39 13.12
CA GLY A 123 -5.62 -3.11 11.83
C GLY A 123 -5.21 -4.40 11.12
N GLY A 124 -4.95 -4.29 9.83
CA GLY A 124 -4.50 -5.42 9.02
C GLY A 124 -4.85 -5.24 7.56
N HIS A 125 -4.97 -6.39 6.89
CA HIS A 125 -5.27 -6.50 5.47
C HIS A 125 -6.74 -6.78 5.25
N ILE A 126 -7.43 -5.85 4.59
CA ILE A 126 -8.85 -5.95 4.25
C ILE A 126 -8.99 -6.85 3.02
N LEU A 127 -9.87 -7.85 3.10
CA LEU A 127 -10.07 -8.82 2.02
C LEU A 127 -11.09 -8.30 0.98
N PRO A 128 -10.76 -8.34 -0.32
CA PRO A 128 -11.64 -7.83 -1.38
C PRO A 128 -12.93 -8.61 -1.59
N GLU A 129 -12.94 -9.92 -1.32
CA GLU A 129 -14.05 -10.80 -1.64
C GLU A 129 -15.21 -10.71 -0.65
N GLU A 130 -14.94 -10.25 0.58
CA GLU A 130 -15.86 -10.38 1.71
C GLU A 130 -16.10 -9.04 2.45
N SER A 131 -15.61 -7.92 1.90
CA SER A 131 -15.75 -6.59 2.52
C SER A 131 -16.68 -5.67 1.73
N PHE A 132 -17.57 -4.98 2.43
CA PHE A 132 -18.62 -4.15 1.84
C PHE A 132 -18.64 -2.74 2.42
N VAL A 133 -19.07 -1.78 1.61
CA VAL A 133 -19.32 -0.40 2.04
C VAL A 133 -20.66 -0.35 2.78
N ALA A 134 -20.63 -0.03 4.08
CA ALA A 134 -21.85 0.00 4.90
C ALA A 134 -22.58 1.35 4.79
N GLU A 135 -21.83 2.45 4.75
CA GLU A 135 -22.34 3.82 4.59
C GLU A 135 -21.49 4.53 3.54
N PRO A 136 -22.03 5.45 2.74
CA PRO A 136 -21.24 6.10 1.71
C PRO A 136 -20.16 6.99 2.34
N PHE A 137 -18.94 6.94 1.80
CA PHE A 137 -17.85 7.82 2.24
C PHE A 137 -16.93 8.23 1.11
N LYS A 138 -16.35 9.43 1.23
CA LYS A 138 -15.44 10.01 0.24
C LYS A 138 -14.05 9.37 0.36
N VAL A 139 -13.42 9.13 -0.78
CA VAL A 139 -12.02 8.72 -0.89
C VAL A 139 -11.26 9.67 -1.81
N ASP A 140 -9.95 9.76 -1.60
CA ASP A 140 -9.02 10.44 -2.50
C ASP A 140 -8.21 9.39 -3.24
N ALA A 141 -8.06 9.56 -4.55
CA ALA A 141 -7.49 8.57 -5.43
C ALA A 141 -6.51 9.19 -6.42
N PHE A 142 -5.60 8.37 -6.92
CA PHE A 142 -4.74 8.68 -8.04
C PHE A 142 -4.82 7.55 -9.06
N GLY A 143 -5.32 7.91 -10.24
CA GLY A 143 -5.45 6.99 -11.37
C GLY A 143 -4.19 6.99 -12.21
N ILE A 144 -3.80 5.82 -12.70
CA ILE A 144 -2.63 5.65 -13.58
C ILE A 144 -3.06 5.14 -14.96
N ASP A 145 -2.37 5.63 -15.98
CA ASP A 145 -2.55 5.29 -17.40
C ASP A 145 -1.19 4.92 -18.00
N GLY A 146 -1.13 3.82 -18.75
CA GLY A 146 0.12 3.22 -19.23
C GLY A 146 0.76 2.19 -18.27
N ALA A 147 0.23 2.05 -17.06
CA ALA A 147 0.64 1.02 -16.09
C ALA A 147 -0.56 0.39 -15.39
N MET A 148 -0.39 -0.85 -14.93
CA MET A 148 -1.35 -1.58 -14.13
C MET A 148 -0.60 -2.36 -13.04
N PHE A 149 -1.19 -2.50 -11.86
CA PHE A 149 -0.71 -3.45 -10.86
C PHE A 149 -1.31 -4.82 -11.15
N THR A 150 -0.48 -5.85 -11.32
CA THR A 150 -0.92 -7.25 -11.45
C THR A 150 -0.28 -8.11 -10.38
N ALA A 151 -1.08 -8.99 -9.77
CA ALA A 151 -0.60 -9.93 -8.77
C ALA A 151 0.04 -11.15 -9.45
N GLU A 152 1.36 -11.30 -9.30
CA GLU A 152 2.16 -12.36 -9.94
C GLU A 152 2.94 -13.17 -8.91
N PRO A 153 3.25 -14.46 -9.18
CA PRO A 153 4.14 -15.24 -8.34
C PRO A 153 5.51 -14.59 -8.20
N ASP A 154 5.98 -14.47 -6.96
CA ASP A 154 7.24 -13.85 -6.61
C ASP A 154 8.22 -14.89 -6.09
N SER A 155 9.30 -15.11 -6.83
CA SER A 155 10.28 -16.15 -6.52
C SER A 155 11.10 -15.89 -5.25
N GLU A 156 11.23 -14.62 -4.83
CA GLU A 156 12.00 -14.26 -3.62
C GLU A 156 11.19 -14.56 -2.36
N THR A 157 9.92 -14.16 -2.32
CA THR A 157 9.06 -14.25 -1.12
C THR A 157 8.15 -15.47 -1.09
N ASN A 158 8.01 -16.18 -2.22
CA ASN A 158 7.04 -17.26 -2.44
C ASN A 158 5.57 -16.84 -2.23
N PHE A 159 5.28 -15.55 -2.39
CA PHE A 159 3.92 -15.00 -2.43
C PHE A 159 3.48 -14.73 -3.85
N LYS A 160 2.17 -14.54 -4.03
CA LYS A 160 1.64 -13.82 -5.18
C LYS A 160 1.48 -12.35 -4.78
N LEU A 161 2.24 -11.46 -5.40
CA LEU A 161 2.35 -10.05 -5.00
C LEU A 161 2.05 -9.12 -6.16
N PHE A 162 1.41 -7.99 -5.89
CA PHE A 162 1.24 -6.95 -6.89
C PHE A 162 2.59 -6.36 -7.28
N GLY A 163 2.80 -6.27 -8.60
CA GLY A 163 3.87 -5.50 -9.21
C GLY A 163 3.35 -4.71 -10.40
N PRO A 164 3.96 -3.56 -10.73
CA PRO A 164 3.56 -2.79 -11.89
C PRO A 164 3.99 -3.50 -13.18
N VAL A 165 3.10 -3.50 -14.17
CA VAL A 165 3.33 -3.93 -15.55
C VAL A 165 2.88 -2.83 -16.52
N SER A 166 3.52 -2.78 -17.69
CA SER A 166 3.08 -1.89 -18.77
C SER A 166 1.66 -2.25 -19.18
N TRP A 167 0.84 -1.23 -19.41
CA TRP A 167 -0.56 -1.39 -19.78
C TRP A 167 -0.91 -0.52 -20.98
N ALA A 168 -1.93 -0.91 -21.75
CA ALA A 168 -2.39 -0.13 -22.89
C ALA A 168 -2.90 1.23 -22.41
N THR A 169 -2.41 2.31 -23.04
CA THR A 169 -2.86 3.65 -22.72
C THR A 169 -4.26 3.89 -23.26
N THR A 170 -5.13 4.52 -22.48
CA THR A 170 -6.51 4.84 -22.90
C THR A 170 -6.68 6.29 -23.33
N ASN A 171 -5.58 7.07 -23.36
CA ASN A 171 -5.62 8.53 -23.54
C ASN A 171 -6.60 9.19 -22.56
N SER A 172 -6.61 8.70 -21.32
CA SER A 172 -7.25 9.43 -20.23
C SER A 172 -6.69 10.87 -20.18
N ASN A 173 -7.45 11.85 -19.67
CA ASN A 173 -6.94 13.20 -19.39
C ASN A 173 -5.90 13.15 -18.23
N SER A 174 -4.84 12.36 -18.38
CA SER A 174 -3.77 12.11 -17.43
C SER A 174 -2.62 13.06 -17.71
N GLU A 175 -2.47 14.05 -16.84
CA GLU A 175 -1.60 15.20 -17.09
C GLU A 175 -0.24 15.06 -16.41
N SER A 176 -0.21 14.45 -15.23
CA SER A 176 1.01 14.30 -14.43
C SER A 176 1.84 13.11 -14.87
N ARG A 177 3.16 13.30 -14.94
CA ARG A 177 4.13 12.20 -15.04
C ARG A 177 4.14 11.44 -13.72
N ALA A 178 3.98 10.12 -13.78
CA ALA A 178 3.92 9.27 -12.59
C ALA A 178 4.69 7.96 -12.79
N PHE A 179 4.95 7.26 -11.69
CA PHE A 179 5.54 5.93 -11.70
C PHE A 179 4.74 5.01 -10.80
N ALA A 180 4.32 3.86 -11.34
CA ALA A 180 3.87 2.75 -10.53
C ALA A 180 5.10 1.95 -10.09
N LEU A 181 5.25 1.72 -8.79
CA LEU A 181 6.45 1.12 -8.20
C LEU A 181 6.09 -0.06 -7.31
N ARG A 182 6.99 -1.04 -7.26
CA ARG A 182 7.07 -2.06 -6.22
C ARG A 182 8.47 -2.13 -5.65
N LEU A 183 8.63 -1.90 -4.35
CA LEU A 183 9.88 -2.16 -3.64
C LEU A 183 9.91 -3.61 -3.15
N ARG A 184 10.99 -4.31 -3.45
CA ARG A 184 11.26 -5.68 -2.99
C ARG A 184 11.82 -5.71 -1.55
N PRO A 185 11.89 -6.88 -0.89
CA PRO A 185 12.38 -7.01 0.49
C PRO A 185 13.75 -6.38 0.79
N ASN A 186 14.07 -6.21 2.07
CA ASN A 186 15.42 -5.93 2.57
C ASN A 186 16.11 -4.68 2.00
N GLN A 187 15.34 -3.68 1.58
CA GLN A 187 15.82 -2.34 1.26
C GLN A 187 15.10 -1.32 2.13
N ASP A 188 15.80 -0.26 2.55
CA ASP A 188 15.18 0.82 3.32
C ASP A 188 14.15 1.54 2.46
N PHE A 189 12.96 1.75 3.01
CA PHE A 189 11.85 2.35 2.28
C PHE A 189 12.18 3.78 1.80
N ALA A 190 12.63 4.65 2.69
CA ALA A 190 12.96 6.03 2.36
C ALA A 190 14.14 6.12 1.38
N ALA A 191 15.24 5.45 1.69
CA ALA A 191 16.45 5.51 0.87
C ALA A 191 16.23 4.93 -0.54
N ALA A 192 15.37 3.90 -0.68
CA ALA A 192 15.02 3.34 -1.99
C ALA A 192 14.36 4.40 -2.89
N LEU A 193 13.41 5.18 -2.35
CA LEU A 193 12.73 6.23 -3.08
C LEU A 193 13.64 7.43 -3.39
N GLU A 194 14.43 7.88 -2.42
CA GLU A 194 15.41 8.95 -2.63
C GLU A 194 16.40 8.59 -3.75
N ASN A 195 16.89 7.36 -3.76
CA ASN A 195 17.78 6.86 -4.80
C ASN A 195 17.08 6.74 -6.16
N PHE A 196 15.83 6.26 -6.18
CA PHE A 196 15.02 6.17 -7.40
C PHE A 196 14.82 7.54 -8.06
N CYS A 197 14.44 8.54 -7.27
CA CYS A 197 14.26 9.92 -7.71
C CYS A 197 15.58 10.53 -8.20
N ARG A 198 16.66 10.38 -7.43
CA ARG A 198 17.98 10.91 -7.79
C ARG A 198 18.48 10.36 -9.14
N GLN A 199 18.32 9.07 -9.38
CA GLN A 199 18.72 8.43 -10.65
C GLN A 199 17.95 8.94 -11.87
N ARG A 200 16.77 9.53 -11.66
CA ARG A 200 15.87 10.02 -12.72
C ARG A 200 15.78 11.53 -12.79
N GLY A 201 16.59 12.26 -12.00
CA GLY A 201 16.54 13.71 -11.93
C GLY A 201 15.20 14.25 -11.42
N ILE A 202 14.49 13.49 -10.58
CA ILE A 202 13.23 13.90 -9.96
C ILE A 202 13.57 14.60 -8.65
N PHE A 203 13.26 15.89 -8.56
CA PHE A 203 13.58 16.70 -7.38
C PHE A 203 12.43 16.80 -6.40
N HIS A 204 11.20 16.87 -6.89
CA HIS A 204 9.99 16.89 -6.08
C HIS A 204 9.06 15.78 -6.55
N ALA A 205 8.57 15.00 -5.60
CA ALA A 205 7.61 13.95 -5.87
C ALA A 205 6.67 13.74 -4.69
N ARG A 206 5.46 13.28 -5.01
CA ARG A 206 4.44 12.92 -4.04
C ARG A 206 4.11 11.44 -4.18
N LEU A 207 4.00 10.75 -3.05
CA LEU A 207 3.39 9.43 -3.03
C LEU A 207 1.88 9.55 -2.89
N HIS A 208 1.16 8.87 -3.77
CA HIS A 208 -0.28 8.67 -3.66
C HIS A 208 -0.52 7.27 -3.11
N GLY A 209 -1.23 7.19 -1.99
CA GLY A 209 -1.55 5.93 -1.30
C GLY A 209 -0.36 4.98 -1.13
N GLY A 210 -0.68 3.69 -1.14
CA GLY A 210 0.29 2.59 -1.12
C GLY A 210 0.22 1.75 0.16
N VAL A 211 0.54 0.48 -0.03
CA VAL A 211 0.46 -0.58 0.98
C VAL A 211 1.69 -1.45 0.92
N GLY A 212 2.05 -2.04 2.04
CA GLY A 212 3.17 -2.96 2.10
C GLY A 212 3.46 -3.44 3.50
N SER A 213 4.67 -3.94 3.69
CA SER A 213 5.14 -4.47 4.98
C SER A 213 6.59 -4.06 5.23
N THR A 214 6.94 -3.88 6.50
CA THR A 214 8.31 -3.56 6.95
C THR A 214 8.78 -4.55 8.00
N ILE A 215 10.11 -4.65 8.18
CA ILE A 215 10.68 -5.48 9.24
C ILE A 215 10.63 -4.70 10.55
N GLY A 216 9.49 -4.77 11.24
CA GLY A 216 9.16 -3.85 12.32
C GLY A 216 9.10 -2.39 11.84
N ALA A 217 9.25 -1.44 12.74
CA ALA A 217 9.26 -0.01 12.37
C ALA A 217 10.06 0.84 13.36
N HIS A 218 10.58 1.96 12.88
CA HIS A 218 11.20 2.99 13.70
C HIS A 218 10.68 4.35 13.27
N PHE A 219 10.13 5.11 14.21
CA PHE A 219 9.54 6.42 13.98
C PHE A 219 10.49 7.55 14.38
N THR A 220 10.29 8.71 13.78
CA THR A 220 11.08 9.93 14.06
C THR A 220 10.96 10.43 15.50
N ASP A 221 9.89 10.07 16.21
CA ASP A 221 9.70 10.37 17.64
C ASP A 221 10.39 9.35 18.58
N GLY A 222 11.14 8.40 18.02
CA GLY A 222 11.89 7.39 18.76
C GLY A 222 11.10 6.12 19.09
N ARG A 223 9.79 6.06 18.80
CA ARG A 223 9.01 4.83 18.97
C ARG A 223 9.51 3.73 18.04
N ARG A 224 9.50 2.49 18.52
CA ARG A 224 9.93 1.31 17.76
C ARG A 224 8.89 0.19 17.85
N ILE A 225 8.67 -0.44 16.72
CA ILE A 225 7.92 -1.70 16.61
C ILE A 225 8.96 -2.79 16.39
N VAL A 226 9.13 -3.62 17.41
CA VAL A 226 10.10 -4.71 17.46
C VAL A 226 9.62 -5.96 16.71
N PRO A 227 8.34 -6.39 16.82
CA PRO A 227 7.80 -7.48 16.03
C PRO A 227 8.07 -7.28 14.53
N PHE A 228 8.72 -8.27 13.90
CA PHE A 228 9.25 -8.08 12.55
C PHE A 228 8.19 -8.15 11.45
N ALA A 229 7.11 -8.91 11.66
CA ALA A 229 6.03 -9.02 10.70
C ALA A 229 5.01 -7.90 10.94
N THR A 230 4.94 -6.96 10.00
CA THR A 230 4.00 -5.84 10.01
C THR A 230 3.25 -5.74 8.68
N GLU A 231 2.10 -5.11 8.71
CA GLU A 231 1.42 -4.57 7.53
C GLU A 231 1.23 -3.07 7.73
N LEU A 232 1.40 -2.28 6.68
CA LEU A 232 1.28 -0.83 6.73
C LEU A 232 0.47 -0.25 5.58
N ALA A 233 -0.18 0.87 5.88
CA ALA A 233 -0.86 1.75 4.95
C ALA A 233 -0.16 3.12 4.96
N ILE A 234 0.13 3.66 3.79
CA ILE A 234 0.74 4.98 3.65
C ILE A 234 -0.36 6.04 3.73
N ARG A 235 -0.16 7.01 4.63
CA ARG A 235 -1.09 8.14 4.83
C ARG A 235 -0.66 9.34 4.02
N SER A 236 0.64 9.59 3.93
CA SER A 236 1.22 10.63 3.09
C SER A 236 2.69 10.31 2.80
N GLY A 237 3.19 10.80 1.67
CA GLY A 237 4.60 10.70 1.34
C GLY A 237 5.04 11.81 0.40
N GLU A 238 6.21 12.39 0.69
CA GLU A 238 6.83 13.43 -0.12
C GLU A 238 8.33 13.16 -0.23
N ILE A 239 8.89 13.40 -1.41
CA ILE A 239 10.32 13.43 -1.66
C ILE A 239 10.66 14.83 -2.15
N ALA A 240 11.50 15.54 -1.43
CA ALA A 240 11.93 16.89 -1.77
C ALA A 240 13.41 17.12 -1.37
N PRO A 241 14.11 18.12 -1.92
CA PRO A 241 15.45 18.46 -1.48
C PRO A 241 15.40 19.10 -0.09
N ASN A 242 16.31 18.71 0.79
CA ASN A 242 16.54 19.39 2.07
C ASN A 242 17.35 20.68 1.88
N ALA A 243 17.72 21.33 2.99
CA ALA A 243 18.52 22.56 2.98
C ALA A 243 19.89 22.42 2.27
N ASP A 244 20.45 21.21 2.24
CA ASP A 244 21.72 20.89 1.55
C ASP A 244 21.51 20.44 0.10
N GLY A 245 20.27 20.49 -0.41
CA GLY A 245 19.91 20.03 -1.75
C GLY A 245 19.89 18.51 -1.94
N LYS A 246 19.99 17.73 -0.86
CA LYS A 246 19.86 16.26 -0.90
C LYS A 246 18.40 15.87 -0.83
N LEU A 247 17.97 14.92 -1.66
CA LEU A 247 16.61 14.40 -1.60
C LEU A 247 16.36 13.68 -0.27
N GLU A 248 15.22 13.97 0.35
CA GLU A 248 14.76 13.33 1.57
C GLU A 248 13.29 12.92 1.41
N ALA A 249 12.99 11.68 1.80
CA ALA A 249 11.63 11.18 1.87
C ALA A 249 11.05 11.42 3.27
N THR A 250 9.88 12.04 3.33
CA THR A 250 9.03 12.10 4.52
C THR A 250 7.86 11.17 4.30
N LEU A 251 7.70 10.17 5.18
CA LEU A 251 6.75 9.05 4.98
C LEU A 251 5.91 8.87 6.25
N GLU A 252 4.63 9.25 6.19
CA GLU A 252 3.68 8.97 7.26
C GLU A 252 2.91 7.68 6.99
N VAL A 253 2.90 6.80 7.97
CA VAL A 253 2.23 5.50 7.86
C VAL A 253 1.34 5.22 9.06
N ALA A 254 0.40 4.32 8.85
CA ALA A 254 -0.29 3.55 9.88
C ALA A 254 0.12 2.09 9.72
N LEU A 255 0.42 1.38 10.81
CA LEU A 255 0.83 -0.02 10.76
C LEU A 255 0.25 -0.83 11.92
N VAL A 256 0.14 -2.14 11.66
CA VAL A 256 -0.12 -3.16 12.67
C VAL A 256 0.97 -4.23 12.60
N ASP A 257 1.34 -4.79 13.75
CA ASP A 257 2.23 -5.94 13.83
C ASP A 257 1.49 -7.25 14.13
N TYR A 258 2.20 -8.38 13.99
CA TYR A 258 1.60 -9.71 14.14
C TYR A 258 1.12 -10.06 15.56
N LEU A 259 1.45 -9.24 16.56
CA LEU A 259 0.95 -9.35 17.94
C LEU A 259 -0.23 -8.39 18.19
N GLY A 260 -0.68 -7.66 17.16
CA GLY A 260 -1.74 -6.66 17.24
C GLY A 260 -1.27 -5.29 17.73
N GLY A 261 0.04 -5.05 17.82
CA GLY A 261 0.58 -3.74 18.14
C GLY A 261 0.32 -2.76 17.00
N ILE A 262 -0.25 -1.59 17.31
CA ILE A 262 -0.61 -0.56 16.33
C ILE A 262 0.24 0.69 16.55
N ALA A 263 0.73 1.27 15.46
CA ALA A 263 1.42 2.56 15.50
C ALA A 263 1.15 3.40 14.25
N GLU A 264 1.23 4.71 14.45
CA GLU A 264 1.07 5.72 13.41
C GLU A 264 2.12 6.82 13.60
N GLY A 265 2.65 7.35 12.51
CA GLY A 265 3.60 8.47 12.54
C GLY A 265 4.54 8.50 11.33
N CYS A 266 5.49 9.43 11.37
CA CYS A 266 6.52 9.55 10.35
C CYS A 266 7.66 8.56 10.60
N LEU A 267 7.98 7.74 9.60
CA LEU A 267 9.07 6.77 9.64
C LEU A 267 10.44 7.46 9.66
N MET A 268 11.36 6.90 10.43
CA MET A 268 12.77 7.30 10.40
C MET A 268 13.44 6.78 9.13
N ARG A 269 14.16 7.65 8.42
CA ARG A 269 14.91 7.28 7.23
C ARG A 269 16.07 6.33 7.57
N GLY A 270 16.34 5.32 6.74
CA GLY A 270 17.47 4.41 6.89
C GLY A 270 17.28 3.24 7.87
N ASP A 271 16.14 3.16 8.56
CA ASP A 271 15.83 2.09 9.52
C ASP A 271 14.41 1.53 9.37
N ASN A 272 13.86 1.50 8.15
CA ASN A 272 12.57 0.87 7.87
C ASN A 272 12.65 0.00 6.61
N PRO A 273 13.34 -1.16 6.70
CA PRO A 273 13.45 -2.08 5.57
C PRO A 273 12.12 -2.75 5.23
N VAL A 274 11.85 -2.90 3.94
CA VAL A 274 10.70 -3.66 3.41
C VAL A 274 10.78 -5.13 3.84
N LEU A 275 9.67 -5.68 4.31
CA LEU A 275 9.56 -7.11 4.65
C LEU A 275 9.23 -7.93 3.39
N MET A 276 8.02 -7.82 2.84
CA MET A 276 7.60 -8.58 1.65
C MET A 276 7.57 -7.73 0.39
N THR A 277 6.90 -6.59 0.46
CA THR A 277 6.66 -5.71 -0.69
C THR A 277 6.23 -4.32 -0.22
N MET A 278 6.35 -3.35 -1.10
CA MET A 278 5.74 -2.03 -0.97
C MET A 278 5.23 -1.57 -2.33
N GLU A 279 3.93 -1.33 -2.46
CA GLU A 279 3.27 -0.86 -3.67
C GLU A 279 3.01 0.63 -3.58
N LEU A 280 3.40 1.39 -4.61
CA LEU A 280 3.41 2.85 -4.54
C LEU A 280 3.07 3.45 -5.90
N VAL A 281 2.40 4.61 -5.89
CA VAL A 281 2.36 5.50 -7.03
C VAL A 281 3.09 6.79 -6.67
N LEU A 282 4.12 7.13 -7.46
CA LEU A 282 4.94 8.32 -7.29
C LEU A 282 4.62 9.32 -8.41
N GLU A 283 4.01 10.45 -8.07
CA GLU A 283 3.79 11.57 -8.97
C GLU A 283 5.00 12.51 -8.96
N VAL A 284 5.46 12.94 -10.14
CA VAL A 284 6.49 13.97 -10.29
C VAL A 284 5.83 15.35 -10.24
N LEU A 285 6.41 16.26 -9.45
CA LEU A 285 5.95 17.65 -9.26
C LEU A 285 6.83 18.67 -9.99
#